data_AF-A0A8E2RUL9-F1
#
_entry.id   AF-A0A8E2RUL9-F1
#
_cell.length_a   1.000
_cell.length_b   1.000
_cell.length_c   1.000
_cell.angle_alpha   90.00
_cell.angle_beta   90.00
_cell.angle_gamma   90.00
#
_symmetry.space_group_name_H-M   'P 1'
#
loop_
_entity.id
_entity.type
_entity.pdbx_description
1 polymer ?
#
loop_
_entity_poly.entity_id
_entity_poly.type
_entity_poly.pdbx_seq_one_letter_code
_entity_poly.pdbx_strand_id
1 'polypeptide(L)'
;MLVRFAVSCALAFAVSDALAQPLPPGQQPAQTSRPALANPASVNCEKLGGRHVIRSLPRGQVGMCVFKDGRVCEEWTLYRDDRCVGGVVPKRVAQ
;
A
#
# COMPACT_ATOMS: atom_id res chain seq x y z
N MET A 1 33.79 -7.17 -63.16
CA MET A 1 32.45 -7.58 -63.61
C MET A 1 31.75 -8.22 -62.40
N LEU A 2 31.09 -7.49 -61.50
CA LEU A 2 29.80 -6.80 -61.64
C LEU A 2 28.72 -7.72 -62.24
N VAL A 3 28.36 -8.76 -61.49
CA VAL A 3 27.17 -9.55 -61.76
C VAL A 3 26.04 -8.98 -60.91
N ARG A 4 25.19 -8.21 -61.57
CA ARG A 4 23.89 -7.75 -61.09
C ARG A 4 22.89 -8.91 -61.24
N PHE A 5 22.51 -9.51 -60.13
CA PHE A 5 21.24 -10.25 -59.95
C PHE A 5 20.55 -9.58 -58.75
N ALA A 6 19.26 -9.43 -58.64
CA ALA A 6 18.10 -9.54 -59.49
C ALA A 6 16.99 -9.01 -58.58
N VAL A 7 16.07 -8.21 -59.12
CA VAL A 7 14.67 -8.10 -58.68
C VAL A 7 14.43 -8.39 -57.19
N SER A 8 14.64 -7.41 -56.31
CA SER A 8 14.13 -7.49 -54.94
C SER A 8 12.75 -6.86 -54.91
N CYS A 9 11.76 -7.74 -54.78
CA CYS A 9 10.34 -7.46 -54.57
C CYS A 9 10.11 -6.26 -53.65
N ALA A 10 9.11 -5.47 -54.02
CA ALA A 10 8.49 -4.47 -53.17
C ALA A 10 8.18 -5.07 -51.78
N LEU A 11 9.02 -4.76 -50.80
CA LEU A 11 8.67 -4.96 -49.40
C LEU A 11 7.79 -3.78 -49.01
N ALA A 12 6.49 -4.00 -49.17
CA ALA A 12 5.47 -3.13 -48.62
C ALA A 12 5.78 -2.88 -47.13
N PHE A 13 5.87 -1.61 -46.76
CA PHE A 13 5.81 -1.19 -45.36
C PHE A 13 4.46 -1.61 -44.80
N ALA A 14 4.37 -2.81 -44.23
CA ALA A 14 3.26 -3.18 -43.37
C ALA A 14 3.50 -2.52 -42.01
N VAL A 15 3.10 -1.25 -41.90
CA VAL A 15 2.90 -0.60 -40.59
C VAL A 15 1.88 -1.43 -39.84
N SER A 16 2.35 -2.27 -38.93
CA SER A 16 1.48 -2.95 -37.96
C SER A 16 1.10 -1.93 -36.90
N ASP A 17 0.21 -1.02 -37.27
CA ASP A 17 -0.58 -0.22 -36.34
C ASP A 17 -1.62 -1.18 -35.74
N ALA A 18 -1.15 -2.00 -34.78
CA ALA A 18 -2.01 -2.80 -33.94
C ALA A 18 -2.80 -1.82 -33.07
N LEU A 19 -4.01 -1.51 -33.52
CA LEU A 19 -4.99 -0.67 -32.87
C LEU A 19 -5.07 -1.02 -31.37
N ALA A 20 -4.59 -0.10 -30.53
CA ALA A 20 -4.93 -0.07 -29.12
C ALA A 20 -6.44 0.20 -29.02
N GLN A 21 -7.24 -0.87 -29.01
CA GLN A 21 -8.67 -0.75 -28.76
C GLN A 21 -8.87 -0.38 -27.27
N PRO A 22 -9.73 0.62 -26.96
CA PRO A 22 -10.13 0.89 -25.59
C PRO A 22 -10.78 -0.36 -25.00
N LEU A 23 -10.36 -0.74 -23.79
CA LEU A 23 -11.02 -1.80 -23.03
C LEU A 23 -12.51 -1.43 -22.83
N PRO A 24 -13.44 -2.40 -22.97
CA PRO A 24 -14.84 -2.18 -22.62
C PRO A 24 -14.95 -1.64 -21.18
N PRO A 25 -15.85 -0.68 -20.90
CA PRO A 25 -16.07 -0.20 -19.55
C PRO A 25 -16.48 -1.37 -18.66
N GLY A 26 -15.66 -1.69 -17.65
CA GLY A 26 -15.87 -2.81 -16.74
C GLY A 26 -14.80 -3.91 -16.76
N GLN A 27 -13.86 -3.88 -17.72
CA GLN A 27 -12.68 -4.76 -17.71
C GLN A 27 -11.45 -4.00 -17.19
N GLN A 28 -11.50 -3.53 -15.94
CA GLN A 28 -10.26 -3.33 -15.20
C GLN A 28 -9.67 -4.72 -14.90
N PRO A 29 -8.34 -4.92 -15.02
CA PRO A 29 -7.72 -6.15 -14.56
C PRO A 29 -8.20 -6.38 -13.13
N ALA A 30 -8.80 -7.54 -12.87
CA ALA A 30 -9.14 -7.94 -11.53
C ALA A 30 -7.82 -7.93 -10.74
N GLN A 31 -7.60 -6.85 -10.00
CA GLN A 31 -6.56 -6.81 -8.99
C GLN A 31 -6.99 -7.86 -7.98
N THR A 32 -6.49 -9.07 -8.12
CA THR A 32 -6.64 -10.11 -7.12
C THR A 32 -6.08 -9.52 -5.85
N SER A 33 -6.97 -9.06 -4.98
CA SER A 33 -6.62 -8.45 -3.69
C SER A 33 -6.01 -9.57 -2.85
N ARG A 34 -4.71 -9.78 -2.99
CA ARG A 34 -3.97 -10.66 -2.09
C ARG A 34 -4.22 -10.09 -0.69
N PRO A 35 -4.70 -10.91 0.27
CA PRO A 35 -4.89 -10.43 1.63
C PRO A 35 -3.58 -9.82 2.12
N ALA A 36 -3.61 -8.55 2.53
CA ALA A 36 -2.45 -7.95 3.16
C ALA A 36 -2.21 -8.67 4.50
N LEU A 37 -0.96 -9.05 4.76
CA LEU A 37 -0.61 -9.58 6.08
C LEU A 37 -0.85 -8.49 7.12
N ALA A 38 -1.53 -8.83 8.21
CA ALA A 38 -1.78 -7.90 9.30
C ALA A 38 -0.47 -7.42 9.92
N ASN A 39 -0.42 -6.14 10.30
CA ASN A 39 0.72 -5.59 11.03
C ASN A 39 0.81 -6.25 12.42
N PRO A 40 1.90 -6.93 12.77
CA PRO A 40 2.04 -7.60 14.07
C PRO A 40 1.96 -6.63 15.26
N ALA A 41 2.44 -5.39 15.12
CA ALA A 41 2.35 -4.38 16.16
C ALA A 41 0.89 -3.95 16.42
N SER A 42 0.12 -3.76 15.35
CA SER A 42 -1.31 -3.43 15.46
C SER A 42 -2.12 -4.58 16.05
N VAL A 43 -1.83 -5.82 15.66
CA VAL A 43 -2.46 -7.02 16.25
C VAL A 43 -2.11 -7.14 17.74
N ASN A 44 -0.87 -6.86 18.12
CA ASN A 44 -0.46 -6.87 19.52
C ASN A 44 -1.20 -5.81 20.34
N CYS A 45 -1.37 -4.60 19.79
CA CYS A 45 -2.15 -3.55 20.43
C CYS A 45 -3.58 -4.01 20.76
N GLU A 46 -4.26 -4.64 19.81
CA GLU A 46 -5.62 -5.16 20.00
C GLU A 46 -5.67 -6.30 21.02
N LYS A 47 -4.68 -7.20 21.00
CA LYS A 47 -4.55 -8.28 22.01
C LYS A 47 -4.38 -7.74 23.43
N LEU A 48 -3.69 -6.60 23.59
CA LEU A 48 -3.52 -5.91 24.87
C LEU A 48 -4.77 -5.10 25.28
N GLY A 49 -5.84 -5.14 24.50
CA GLY A 49 -7.09 -4.42 24.77
C GLY A 49 -7.04 -2.93 24.39
N GLY A 50 -6.04 -2.53 23.62
CA GLY A 50 -5.95 -1.21 23.03
C GLY A 50 -6.63 -1.14 21.66
N ARG A 51 -6.74 0.08 21.15
CA ARG A 51 -7.20 0.35 19.78
C ARG A 51 -6.05 0.93 18.97
N HIS A 52 -5.73 0.28 17.86
CA HIS A 52 -4.75 0.79 16.91
C HIS A 52 -5.28 2.03 16.19
N VAL A 53 -4.46 3.08 16.12
CA VAL A 53 -4.72 4.30 15.36
C VAL A 53 -3.46 4.75 14.64
N ILE A 54 -3.61 5.21 13.40
CA ILE A 54 -2.51 5.85 12.67
C ILE A 54 -2.59 7.35 12.90
N ARG A 55 -1.44 7.97 13.21
CA ARG A 55 -1.31 9.42 13.31
C ARG A 55 -0.36 9.93 12.24
N SER A 56 -0.79 10.95 11.51
CA SER A 56 0.06 11.69 10.59
C SER A 56 0.95 12.66 11.36
N LEU A 57 2.23 12.67 11.03
CA LEU A 57 3.28 13.57 11.50
C LEU A 57 3.91 14.26 10.28
N PRO A 58 4.60 15.39 10.45
CA PRO A 58 5.35 16.02 9.35
C PRO A 58 6.36 15.08 8.67
N ARG A 59 6.86 14.08 9.42
CA ARG A 59 7.86 13.10 8.94
C ARG A 59 7.26 11.77 8.45
N GLY A 60 5.94 11.63 8.39
CA GLY A 60 5.28 10.40 7.95
C GLY A 60 4.15 9.98 8.88
N GLN A 61 3.81 8.70 8.89
CA GLN A 61 2.74 8.15 9.73
C GLN A 61 3.33 7.29 10.84
N VAL A 62 2.71 7.33 12.01
CA VAL A 62 3.06 6.49 13.16
C VAL A 62 1.84 5.74 13.66
N GLY A 63 2.00 4.45 13.94
CA GLY A 63 0.99 3.63 14.60
C GLY A 63 1.03 3.86 16.11
N MET A 64 -0.13 4.10 16.71
CA MET A 64 -0.28 4.27 18.14
C MET A 64 -1.34 3.30 18.67
N CYS A 65 -1.10 2.77 19.85
CA CYS A 65 -2.03 1.97 20.62
C CYS A 65 -2.71 2.80 21.71
N VAL A 66 -4.03 2.97 21.62
CA VAL A 66 -4.82 3.78 22.56
C VAL A 66 -5.61 2.88 23.50
N PHE A 67 -5.36 2.99 24.80
CA PHE A 67 -6.02 2.20 25.84
C PHE A 67 -7.21 2.94 26.45
N LYS A 68 -8.13 2.19 27.07
CA LYS A 68 -9.34 2.73 27.74
C LYS A 68 -9.03 3.59 28.98
N ASP A 69 -7.86 3.38 29.56
CA ASP A 69 -7.32 4.18 30.68
C ASP A 69 -6.75 5.53 30.22
N GLY A 70 -6.67 5.76 28.90
CA GLY A 70 -6.13 6.98 28.30
C GLY A 70 -4.65 6.90 27.93
N ARG A 71 -3.95 5.81 28.25
CA ARG A 71 -2.56 5.60 27.79
C ARG A 71 -2.52 5.51 26.27
N VAL A 72 -1.53 6.16 25.68
CA VAL A 72 -1.24 6.07 24.25
C VAL A 72 0.23 5.73 24.07
N CYS A 73 0.49 4.56 23.52
CA CYS A 73 1.83 4.01 23.32
C CYS A 73 2.11 3.87 21.81
N GLU A 74 3.32 4.18 21.36
CA GLU A 74 3.75 3.87 20.00
C GLU A 74 3.78 2.34 19.81
N GLU A 75 3.18 1.85 18.71
CA GLU A 75 2.85 0.42 18.58
C GLU A 75 4.08 -0.48 18.44
N TRP A 76 5.14 -0.02 17.76
CA TRP A 76 6.33 -0.84 17.52
C TRP A 76 7.19 -0.96 18.77
N THR A 77 7.31 0.11 19.54
CA THR A 77 8.00 0.14 20.83
C THR A 77 7.27 -0.75 21.83
N LEU A 78 5.94 -0.69 21.86
CA LEU A 78 5.13 -1.57 22.69
C LEU A 78 5.30 -3.04 22.28
N TYR A 79 5.35 -3.33 20.98
CA TYR A 79 5.51 -4.71 20.48
C TYR A 79 6.89 -5.31 20.74
N ARG A 80 7.97 -4.53 20.56
CA ARG A 80 9.36 -5.05 20.66
C ARG A 80 9.93 -4.99 22.07
N ASP A 81 9.62 -3.92 22.78
CA ASP A 81 10.29 -3.58 24.04
C ASP A 81 9.34 -3.73 25.25
N ASP A 82 8.05 -4.00 25.02
CA ASP A 82 7.00 -3.99 26.04
C ASP A 82 6.94 -2.65 26.82
N ARG A 83 7.38 -1.58 26.17
CA ARG A 83 7.45 -0.24 26.74
C ARG A 83 6.43 0.67 26.10
N CYS A 84 5.69 1.39 26.94
CA CYS A 84 4.81 2.45 26.48
C CYS A 84 5.58 3.75 26.29
N VAL A 85 5.93 4.07 25.04
CA VAL A 85 6.46 5.39 24.68
C VAL A 85 5.35 6.22 24.04
N GLY A 86 5.01 7.33 24.67
CA GLY A 86 3.95 8.21 24.21
C GLY A 86 3.45 9.08 25.35
N GLY A 87 2.14 9.31 25.42
CA GLY A 87 1.54 10.18 26.42
C GLY A 87 0.19 9.66 26.88
N VAL A 88 -0.42 10.39 27.81
CA VAL A 88 -1.80 10.14 28.24
C VAL A 88 -2.70 11.11 27.48
N VAL A 89 -3.68 10.60 26.75
CA VAL A 89 -4.75 11.45 26.22
C VAL A 89 -5.75 11.64 27.36
N PRO A 90 -5.97 12.87 27.85
CA PRO A 90 -6.99 13.10 28.86
C PRO A 90 -8.33 12.61 28.31
N LYS A 91 -9.07 11.84 29.11
CA LYS A 91 -10.45 11.47 28.76
C LYS A 91 -11.19 12.79 28.50
N ARG A 92 -11.56 13.05 27.25
CA ARG A 92 -12.54 14.10 26.97
C ARG A 92 -13.81 13.66 27.70
N VAL A 93 -14.05 14.25 28.87
CA VAL A 93 -15.37 14.23 29.50
C VAL A 93 -16.29 14.84 28.45
N ALA A 94 -17.19 14.03 27.90
CA ALA A 94 -18.26 14.52 27.06
C ALA A 94 -18.99 15.60 27.89
N GLN A 95 -19.04 16.82 27.35
CA GLN A 95 -19.95 17.85 27.84
C GLN A 95 -21.38 17.43 27.52
#